data_AF-A0A1J9QK39-F1
#
_entry.id   AF-A0A1J9QK39-F1
#
_cell.length_a   1.000
_cell.length_b   1.000
_cell.length_c   1.000
_cell.angle_alpha   90.00
_cell.angle_beta   90.00
_cell.angle_gamma   90.00
#
_symmetry.space_group_name_H-M   'P 1'
#
loop_
_entity.id
_entity.type
_entity.pdbx_description
1 polymer ?
#
loop_
_entity_poly.entity_id
_entity_poly.type
_entity_poly.pdbx_seq_one_letter_code
_entity_poly.pdbx_strand_id
1 'polypeptide(L)'
;MDPKIQELLAELEREKAERERERAELDQERQWRQHAESEVWHKLDQLPHFLTEKLFPSLHQLDYVRQLISPISSEWDLRYYEREKVENQVRAIMYRIYENDELKMAFGLRGSITFESHANLGLATRANDCKHESQGAFPHVLRLQRQFTRLQALFLRAEAERRQAEEREAREAVLRREAEELRMQAEEREAEVKVRSQPTTLEELIKGCHDSFSRPLQVGTPSRSTKGSIPPPTGKYCPTSLRHWSSCPVQLQEIYESVSTYLQPAGKDAPRLFTSLLVLNELRRRYSSRKLQSEKDLEHYERTAVEDHVHDIIAELCKIPDA
;
A
#
# COMPACT_ATOMS: atom_id res chain seq x y z
N MET A 1 -7.31 51.27 -2.47
CA MET A 1 -6.61 50.20 -3.19
C MET A 1 -5.40 49.82 -2.36
N ASP A 2 -5.31 48.57 -1.94
CA ASP A 2 -4.21 48.08 -1.09
C ASP A 2 -2.89 48.07 -1.91
N PRO A 3 -1.79 48.65 -1.41
CA PRO A 3 -0.50 48.64 -2.11
C PRO A 3 -0.02 47.22 -2.45
N LYS A 4 -0.38 46.22 -1.64
CA LYS A 4 -0.08 44.80 -1.89
C LYS A 4 -0.80 44.28 -3.14
N ILE A 5 -2.02 44.74 -3.39
CA ILE A 5 -2.83 44.36 -4.56
C ILE A 5 -2.25 45.02 -5.83
N GLN A 6 -1.75 46.24 -5.73
CA GLN A 6 -1.10 46.93 -6.87
C GLN A 6 0.22 46.27 -7.26
N GLU A 7 1.01 45.83 -6.28
CA GLU A 7 2.26 45.10 -6.51
C GLU A 7 2.01 43.75 -7.22
N LEU A 8 1.02 42.99 -6.75
CA LEU A 8 0.64 41.70 -7.36
C LEU A 8 0.07 41.86 -8.78
N LEU A 9 -0.69 42.92 -9.05
CA LEU A 9 -1.17 43.22 -10.41
C LEU A 9 -0.03 43.55 -11.37
N ALA A 10 0.94 44.36 -10.93
CA ALA A 10 2.11 44.70 -11.74
C ALA A 10 3.06 43.51 -11.97
N GLU A 11 3.09 42.54 -11.05
CA GLU A 11 3.82 41.28 -11.23
C GLU A 11 3.11 40.37 -12.23
N LEU A 12 1.79 40.23 -12.12
CA LEU A 12 0.98 39.45 -13.06
C LEU A 12 1.03 40.00 -14.50
N GLU A 13 1.07 41.32 -14.67
CA GLU A 13 1.21 41.95 -15.99
C GLU A 13 2.59 41.69 -16.61
N ARG A 14 3.66 41.70 -15.80
CA ARG A 14 5.01 41.35 -16.26
C ARG A 14 5.08 39.88 -16.71
N GLU A 15 4.50 38.97 -15.92
CA GLU A 15 4.47 37.55 -16.23
C GLU A 15 3.62 37.24 -17.49
N LYS A 16 2.53 37.99 -17.72
CA LYS A 16 1.74 37.89 -18.96
C LYS A 16 2.53 38.38 -20.18
N ALA A 17 3.24 39.50 -20.05
CA ALA A 17 4.05 40.05 -21.13
C ALA A 17 5.22 39.11 -21.50
N GLU A 18 5.81 38.43 -20.52
CA GLU A 18 6.84 37.42 -20.74
C GLU A 18 6.28 36.21 -21.52
N ARG A 19 5.15 35.65 -21.08
CA ARG A 19 4.46 34.56 -21.79
C ARG A 19 3.99 34.92 -23.19
N GLU A 20 3.67 36.19 -23.46
CA GLU A 20 3.33 36.66 -24.81
C GLU A 20 4.57 36.76 -25.71
N ARG A 21 5.71 37.19 -25.17
CA ARG A 21 6.99 37.19 -25.90
C ARG A 21 7.44 35.77 -26.24
N GLU A 22 7.38 34.85 -25.28
CA GLU A 22 7.70 33.44 -25.52
C GLU A 22 6.79 32.82 -26.60
N ARG A 23 5.49 33.15 -26.59
CA ARG A 23 4.57 32.69 -27.65
C ARG A 23 4.91 33.27 -29.02
N ALA A 24 5.25 34.56 -29.09
CA ALA A 24 5.66 35.21 -30.33
C ALA A 24 6.95 34.61 -30.89
N GLU A 25 7.92 34.28 -30.03
CA GLU A 25 9.17 33.63 -30.41
C GLU A 25 8.92 32.22 -30.97
N LEU A 26 8.06 31.43 -30.31
CA LEU A 26 7.66 30.11 -30.80
C LEU A 26 6.91 30.19 -32.14
N ASP A 27 6.08 31.21 -32.34
CA ASP A 27 5.38 31.43 -33.61
C ASP A 27 6.35 31.84 -34.73
N GLN A 28 7.34 32.67 -34.42
CA GLN A 28 8.40 33.04 -35.35
C GLN A 28 9.24 31.81 -35.74
N GLU A 29 9.60 30.96 -34.77
CA GLU A 29 10.34 29.73 -35.03
C GLU A 29 9.51 28.76 -35.89
N ARG A 30 8.21 28.62 -35.62
CA ARG A 30 7.29 27.84 -36.44
C ARG A 30 7.25 28.34 -37.89
N GLN A 31 7.12 29.66 -38.08
CA GLN A 31 7.11 30.26 -39.41
C GLN A 31 8.44 30.05 -40.14
N TRP A 32 9.58 30.22 -39.45
CA TRP A 32 10.90 29.98 -40.03
C TRP A 32 11.08 28.51 -40.45
N ARG A 33 10.67 27.56 -39.61
CA ARG A 33 10.73 26.12 -39.94
C ARG A 33 9.90 25.79 -41.17
N GLN A 34 8.66 26.30 -41.26
CA GLN A 34 7.80 26.08 -42.43
C GLN A 34 8.40 26.68 -43.71
N HIS A 35 8.99 27.87 -43.62
CA HIS A 35 9.66 28.49 -44.75
C HIS A 35 10.91 27.71 -45.20
N ALA A 36 11.76 27.32 -44.24
CA ALA A 36 12.97 26.54 -44.52
C ALA A 36 12.65 25.16 -45.11
N GLU A 37 11.62 24.50 -44.59
CA GLU A 37 11.12 23.24 -45.14
C GLU A 37 10.63 23.41 -46.58
N SER A 38 9.84 24.46 -46.85
CA SER A 38 9.37 24.78 -48.20
C SER A 38 10.50 25.05 -49.19
N GLU A 39 11.55 25.77 -48.77
CA GLU A 39 12.73 26.02 -49.63
C GLU A 39 13.50 24.72 -49.95
N VAL A 40 13.62 23.81 -48.98
CA VAL A 40 14.27 22.50 -49.22
C VAL A 40 13.46 21.69 -50.22
N TRP A 41 12.13 21.62 -50.06
CA TRP A 41 11.25 20.91 -51.00
C TRP A 41 11.28 21.53 -52.39
N HIS A 42 11.24 22.86 -52.51
CA HIS A 42 11.33 23.55 -53.79
C HIS A 42 12.66 23.28 -54.53
N LYS A 43 13.77 23.13 -53.80
CA LYS A 43 15.07 22.73 -54.40
C LYS A 43 15.09 21.27 -54.83
N LEU A 44 14.41 20.38 -54.10
CA LEU A 44 14.31 18.96 -54.45
C LEU A 44 13.38 18.74 -55.67
N ASP A 45 12.27 19.47 -55.77
CA ASP A 45 11.32 19.40 -56.88
C ASP A 45 11.91 19.87 -58.22
N GLN A 46 12.94 20.72 -58.18
CA GLN A 46 13.68 21.14 -59.39
C GLN A 46 14.49 20.01 -60.04
N LEU A 47 14.61 18.84 -59.38
CA LEU A 47 15.41 17.70 -59.84
C LEU A 47 14.56 16.41 -59.86
N PRO A 48 13.69 16.22 -60.89
CA PRO A 48 12.72 15.13 -60.94
C PRO A 48 13.33 13.73 -60.99
N HIS A 49 14.60 13.60 -61.39
CA HIS A 49 15.31 12.31 -61.42
C HIS A 49 15.52 11.72 -60.02
N PHE A 50 15.77 12.56 -59.01
CA PHE A 50 15.97 12.11 -57.62
C PHE A 50 14.67 11.58 -56.99
N LEU A 51 13.52 12.15 -57.37
CA LEU A 51 12.20 11.77 -56.85
C LEU A 51 11.59 10.55 -57.58
N THR A 52 12.04 10.28 -58.80
CA THR A 52 11.48 9.20 -59.64
C THR A 52 12.24 7.87 -59.46
N GLU A 53 13.49 7.91 -59.01
CA GLU A 53 14.27 6.71 -58.72
C GLU A 53 13.83 6.02 -57.42
N LYS A 54 13.71 4.69 -57.45
CA LYS A 54 13.32 3.87 -56.29
C LYS A 54 14.50 3.66 -55.33
N LEU A 55 15.05 4.75 -54.79
CA LEU A 55 16.25 4.75 -53.94
C LEU A 55 15.98 4.46 -52.46
N PHE A 56 14.70 4.38 -52.08
CA PHE A 56 14.23 4.23 -50.70
C PHE A 56 13.57 2.88 -50.45
N PRO A 57 13.50 2.42 -49.17
CA PRO A 57 12.86 1.16 -48.80
C PRO A 57 11.43 1.04 -49.31
N SER A 58 11.01 -0.18 -49.65
CA SER A 58 9.65 -0.42 -50.14
C SER A 58 8.61 -0.21 -49.05
N LEU A 59 7.36 0.07 -49.44
CA LEU A 59 6.25 0.27 -48.51
C LEU A 59 6.06 -0.93 -47.56
N HIS A 60 6.26 -2.15 -48.05
CA HIS A 60 6.22 -3.37 -47.25
C HIS A 60 7.32 -3.42 -46.18
N GLN A 61 8.53 -2.93 -46.48
CA GLN A 61 9.61 -2.82 -45.51
C GLN A 61 9.28 -1.78 -44.43
N LEU A 62 8.68 -0.65 -44.82
CA LEU A 62 8.22 0.36 -43.86
C LEU A 62 7.08 -0.16 -42.97
N ASP A 63 6.16 -0.95 -43.52
CA ASP A 63 5.07 -1.58 -42.77
C ASP A 63 5.57 -2.61 -41.76
N TYR A 64 6.56 -3.41 -42.14
CA TYR A 64 7.23 -4.33 -41.22
C TYR A 64 7.92 -3.58 -40.06
N VAL A 65 8.67 -2.52 -40.36
CA VAL A 65 9.31 -1.70 -39.30
C VAL A 65 8.26 -0.96 -38.47
N ARG A 66 7.08 -0.61 -39.03
CA ARG A 66 5.96 0.00 -38.29
C ARG A 66 5.38 -0.95 -37.24
N GLN A 67 5.24 -2.24 -37.57
CA GLN A 67 4.72 -3.26 -36.65
C GLN A 67 5.66 -3.56 -35.47
N LEU A 68 6.95 -3.26 -35.62
CA LEU A 68 7.96 -3.49 -34.59
C LEU A 68 8.14 -2.31 -33.61
N ILE A 69 7.45 -1.19 -33.84
CA ILE A 69 7.51 -0.02 -32.95
C ILE A 69 6.63 -0.29 -31.74
N SER A 70 7.23 -0.27 -30.56
CA SER A 70 6.49 -0.33 -29.30
C SER A 70 5.90 1.04 -28.94
N PRO A 71 4.74 1.09 -28.24
CA PRO A 71 4.22 2.34 -27.70
C PRO A 71 5.27 3.04 -26.82
N ILE A 72 5.41 4.36 -27.00
CA ILE A 72 6.40 5.16 -26.26
C ILE A 72 5.98 5.18 -24.78
N SER A 73 6.74 4.51 -23.92
CA SER A 73 6.45 4.38 -22.49
C SER A 73 7.53 5.00 -21.60
N SER A 74 8.65 5.41 -22.18
CA SER A 74 9.79 6.02 -21.49
C SER A 74 10.53 7.02 -22.40
N GLU A 75 11.33 7.90 -21.78
CA GLU A 75 12.24 8.81 -22.52
C GLU A 75 13.23 8.03 -23.41
N TRP A 76 13.54 6.79 -23.03
CA TRP A 76 14.40 5.91 -23.80
C TRP A 76 13.72 5.39 -25.07
N ASP A 77 12.44 5.02 -24.98
CA ASP A 77 11.63 4.62 -26.14
C ASP A 77 11.50 5.78 -27.15
N LEU A 78 11.39 7.01 -26.65
CA LEU A 78 11.36 8.21 -27.50
C LEU A 78 12.65 8.39 -28.29
N ARG A 79 13.82 8.22 -27.64
CA ARG A 79 15.13 8.30 -28.31
C ARG A 79 15.32 7.20 -29.34
N TYR A 80 14.89 5.99 -29.01
CA TYR A 80 14.95 4.86 -29.94
C TYR A 80 14.06 5.11 -31.17
N TYR A 81 12.85 5.62 -30.94
CA TYR A 81 11.93 6.01 -32.01
C TYR A 81 12.51 7.10 -32.91
N GLU A 82 13.05 8.18 -32.33
CA GLU A 82 13.66 9.30 -33.06
C GLU A 82 14.81 8.83 -33.95
N ARG A 83 15.71 8.01 -33.41
CA ARG A 83 16.85 7.47 -34.16
C ARG A 83 16.41 6.59 -35.33
N GLU A 84 15.52 5.64 -35.07
CA GLU A 84 15.13 4.63 -36.07
C GLU A 84 14.20 5.19 -37.15
N LYS A 85 13.39 6.20 -36.83
CA LYS A 85 12.40 6.73 -37.77
C LYS A 85 12.83 8.02 -38.45
N VAL A 86 13.56 8.87 -37.75
CA VAL A 86 13.90 10.19 -38.24
C VAL A 86 15.37 10.23 -38.62
N GLU A 87 16.29 10.00 -37.68
CA GLU A 87 17.72 10.17 -37.96
C GLU A 87 18.23 9.21 -39.04
N ASN A 88 17.86 7.93 -38.99
CA ASN A 88 18.32 6.95 -39.98
C ASN A 88 17.76 7.23 -41.38
N GLN A 89 16.50 7.65 -41.49
CA GLN A 89 15.90 8.01 -42.77
C GLN A 89 16.51 9.30 -43.34
N VAL A 90 16.66 10.33 -42.52
CA VAL A 90 17.31 11.59 -42.92
C VAL A 90 18.76 11.35 -43.31
N ARG A 91 19.48 10.49 -42.58
CA ARG A 91 20.84 10.09 -42.91
C ARG A 91 20.92 9.35 -44.25
N ALA A 92 19.97 8.45 -44.53
CA ALA A 92 19.90 7.77 -45.83
C ALA A 92 19.65 8.77 -46.97
N ILE A 93 18.73 9.72 -46.79
CA ILE A 93 18.48 10.81 -47.75
C ILE A 93 19.75 11.64 -47.95
N MET A 94 20.43 12.01 -46.87
CA MET A 94 21.64 12.83 -46.91
C MET A 94 22.80 12.13 -47.64
N TYR A 95 23.00 10.82 -47.41
CA TYR A 95 24.01 10.07 -48.16
C TYR A 95 23.72 10.06 -49.67
N ARG A 96 22.45 9.92 -50.07
CA ARG A 96 22.06 9.98 -51.49
C ARG A 96 22.24 11.37 -52.10
N ILE A 97 21.94 12.42 -51.34
CA ILE A 97 22.21 13.81 -51.76
C ILE A 97 23.71 14.03 -51.96
N TYR A 98 24.55 13.43 -51.12
CA TYR A 98 26.01 13.56 -51.21
C TYR A 98 26.64 12.78 -52.38
N GLU A 99 26.01 11.69 -52.80
CA GLU A 99 26.42 10.90 -53.98
C GLU A 99 26.16 11.63 -55.30
N ASN A 100 25.31 12.66 -55.31
CA ASN A 100 24.96 13.45 -56.49
C ASN A 100 25.63 14.84 -56.45
N ASP A 101 26.58 15.07 -57.35
CA ASP A 101 27.38 16.31 -57.39
C ASP A 101 26.55 17.57 -57.67
N GLU A 102 25.44 17.47 -58.43
CA GLU A 102 24.54 18.60 -58.71
C GLU A 102 23.76 19.01 -57.46
N LEU A 103 23.23 18.04 -56.71
CA LEU A 103 22.54 18.27 -55.44
C LEU A 103 23.51 18.81 -54.39
N LYS A 104 24.72 18.27 -54.31
CA LYS A 104 25.78 18.73 -53.42
C LYS A 104 26.15 20.20 -53.67
N MET A 105 26.21 20.62 -54.94
CA MET A 105 26.45 22.02 -55.31
C MET A 105 25.23 22.92 -55.02
N ALA A 106 24.01 22.46 -55.33
CA ALA A 106 22.77 23.21 -55.10
C ALA A 106 22.48 23.47 -53.61
N PHE A 107 22.87 22.53 -52.73
CA PHE A 107 22.77 22.67 -51.28
C PHE A 107 24.04 23.24 -50.62
N GLY A 108 25.09 23.57 -51.41
CA GLY A 108 26.32 24.19 -50.89
C GLY A 108 27.13 23.31 -49.92
N LEU A 109 26.97 21.98 -49.99
CA LEU A 109 27.53 21.04 -49.02
C LEU A 109 29.03 20.79 -49.29
N ARG A 110 29.91 21.59 -48.66
CA ARG A 110 31.37 21.40 -48.69
C ARG A 110 31.86 20.78 -47.37
N GLY A 111 32.30 19.52 -47.42
CA GLY A 111 32.82 18.77 -46.26
C GLY A 111 32.08 17.45 -46.01
N SER A 112 32.50 16.68 -45.00
CA SER A 112 31.80 15.46 -44.56
C SER A 112 30.75 15.80 -43.51
N ILE A 113 29.50 15.34 -43.69
CA ILE A 113 28.41 15.58 -42.74
C ILE A 113 28.42 14.46 -41.69
N THR A 114 28.56 14.83 -40.42
CA THR A 114 28.43 13.90 -39.28
C THR A 114 27.19 14.27 -38.47
N PHE A 115 26.32 13.30 -38.23
CA PHE A 115 25.20 13.47 -37.30
C PHE A 115 25.75 13.39 -35.88
N GLU A 116 25.76 14.50 -35.16
CA GLU A 116 26.17 14.55 -33.75
C GLU A 116 25.10 13.91 -32.87
N SER A 117 25.52 13.13 -31.89
CA SER A 117 24.60 12.54 -30.92
C SER A 117 24.07 13.65 -30.01
N HIS A 118 22.75 13.71 -29.81
CA HIS A 118 22.09 14.63 -28.86
C HIS A 118 22.47 14.42 -27.38
N ALA A 119 23.45 13.56 -27.08
CA ALA A 119 24.16 13.61 -25.82
C ALA A 119 25.36 14.54 -26.01
N ASN A 120 25.43 15.63 -25.24
CA ASN A 120 26.63 16.45 -25.05
C ASN A 120 27.79 15.66 -24.40
N LEU A 121 28.09 14.47 -24.92
CA LEU A 121 29.22 13.61 -24.57
C LEU A 121 30.14 13.60 -25.77
N GLY A 122 30.99 14.64 -25.82
CA GLY A 122 32.00 14.80 -26.85
C GLY A 122 32.88 13.56 -26.96
N LEU A 123 32.79 12.87 -28.09
CA LEU A 123 33.83 11.97 -28.56
C LEU A 123 34.29 12.47 -29.92
N ALA A 124 35.17 13.46 -29.87
CA ALA A 124 36.04 13.81 -30.97
C ALA A 124 36.86 12.58 -31.36
N THR A 125 36.43 11.88 -32.41
CA THR A 125 37.26 10.85 -33.02
C THR A 125 37.74 11.37 -34.36
N ARG A 126 38.92 11.99 -34.34
CA ARG A 126 39.74 12.19 -35.53
C ARG A 126 40.05 10.83 -36.12
N ALA A 127 39.68 10.61 -37.37
CA ALA A 127 40.26 9.54 -38.18
C ALA A 127 40.45 10.06 -39.61
N ASN A 128 41.71 10.39 -39.93
CA ASN A 128 42.21 10.53 -41.28
C ASN A 128 42.21 9.16 -41.98
N ASP A 129 42.11 9.23 -43.31
CA ASP A 129 42.52 8.27 -44.34
C ASP A 129 41.73 6.95 -44.49
N CYS A 130 41.01 6.81 -45.62
CA CYS A 130 41.47 5.95 -46.72
C CYS A 130 40.59 6.04 -47.98
N LYS A 131 41.26 5.85 -49.11
CA LYS A 131 40.82 6.02 -50.50
C LYS A 131 39.84 4.94 -50.98
N HIS A 132 39.14 5.29 -52.06
CA HIS A 132 38.37 4.46 -53.01
C HIS A 132 38.72 2.97 -53.06
N GLU A 133 37.69 2.11 -53.05
CA GLU A 133 37.51 1.04 -54.03
C GLU A 133 36.08 0.49 -53.97
N SER A 134 35.48 0.32 -55.15
CA SER A 134 34.11 -0.13 -55.37
C SER A 134 34.03 -1.65 -55.48
N GLN A 135 32.83 -2.19 -55.24
CA GLN A 135 32.33 -3.55 -55.55
C GLN A 135 32.35 -4.58 -54.40
N GLY A 136 31.17 -5.18 -54.17
CA GLY A 136 31.00 -6.41 -53.39
C GLY A 136 30.42 -6.20 -51.98
N ALA A 137 29.12 -6.50 -51.83
CA ALA A 137 28.38 -6.69 -50.58
C ALA A 137 29.12 -6.32 -49.27
N PHE A 138 28.94 -5.08 -48.80
CA PHE A 138 29.66 -4.47 -47.67
C PHE A 138 29.76 -5.37 -46.41
N PRO A 139 30.88 -6.11 -46.21
CA PRO A 139 31.05 -6.98 -45.04
C PRO A 139 31.25 -6.18 -43.75
N HIS A 140 31.60 -4.90 -43.85
CA HIS A 140 31.67 -3.97 -42.72
C HIS A 140 30.28 -3.58 -42.20
N VAL A 141 29.32 -3.37 -43.10
CA VAL A 141 27.92 -3.08 -42.72
C VAL A 141 27.30 -4.28 -42.01
N LEU A 142 27.46 -5.49 -42.55
CA LEU A 142 26.99 -6.73 -41.90
C LEU A 142 27.68 -6.98 -40.54
N ARG A 143 28.94 -6.56 -40.38
CA ARG A 143 29.69 -6.70 -39.11
C ARG A 143 29.20 -5.71 -38.05
N LEU A 144 28.95 -4.46 -38.43
CA LEU A 144 28.34 -3.45 -37.56
C LEU A 144 26.90 -3.82 -37.19
N GLN A 145 26.12 -4.36 -38.13
CA GLN A 145 24.76 -4.82 -37.88
C GLN A 145 24.74 -5.97 -36.86
N ARG A 146 25.64 -6.96 -36.99
CA ARG A 146 25.81 -8.03 -35.99
C ARG A 146 26.25 -7.52 -34.62
N GLN A 147 27.14 -6.53 -34.57
CA GLN A 147 27.56 -5.92 -33.30
C GLN A 147 26.42 -5.14 -32.64
N PHE A 148 25.64 -4.41 -33.43
CA PHE A 148 24.47 -3.69 -32.95
C PHE A 148 23.39 -4.64 -32.39
N THR A 149 23.03 -5.70 -33.12
CA THR A 149 22.07 -6.71 -32.64
C THR A 149 22.55 -7.38 -31.35
N ARG A 150 23.87 -7.62 -31.22
CA ARG A 150 24.45 -8.20 -30.02
C ARG A 150 24.38 -7.25 -28.82
N LEU A 151 24.68 -5.96 -29.01
CA LEU A 151 24.55 -4.95 -27.95
C LEU A 151 23.10 -4.73 -27.54
N GLN A 152 22.18 -4.69 -28.51
CA GLN A 152 20.75 -4.58 -28.26
C GLN A 152 20.22 -5.78 -27.47
N ALA A 153 20.63 -7.00 -27.82
CA ALA A 153 20.28 -8.20 -27.07
C ALA A 153 20.86 -8.22 -25.65
N LEU A 154 22.08 -7.69 -25.45
CA LEU A 154 22.68 -7.56 -24.11
C LEU A 154 21.93 -6.54 -23.26
N PHE A 155 21.54 -5.40 -23.83
CA PHE A 155 20.77 -4.39 -23.13
C PHE A 155 19.38 -4.90 -22.72
N LEU A 156 18.65 -5.54 -23.65
CA LEU A 156 17.34 -6.15 -23.36
C LEU A 156 17.44 -7.21 -22.25
N ARG A 157 18.53 -8.00 -22.23
CA ARG A 157 18.78 -8.97 -21.16
C ARG A 157 19.05 -8.29 -19.82
N ALA A 158 19.91 -7.27 -19.80
CA ALA A 158 20.21 -6.52 -18.59
C ALA A 158 18.96 -5.82 -18.02
N GLU A 159 18.10 -5.28 -18.89
CA GLU A 159 16.85 -4.67 -18.47
C GLU A 159 15.83 -5.71 -17.95
N ALA A 160 15.72 -6.86 -18.60
CA ALA A 160 14.88 -7.96 -18.13
C ALA A 160 15.35 -8.51 -16.77
N GLU A 161 16.66 -8.64 -16.57
CA GLU A 161 17.26 -9.02 -15.29
C GLU A 161 16.98 -8.00 -14.20
N ARG A 162 17.09 -6.70 -14.51
CA ARG A 162 16.70 -5.63 -13.58
C ARG A 162 15.23 -5.69 -13.20
N ARG A 163 14.33 -5.84 -14.18
CA ARG A 163 12.88 -5.97 -13.91
C ARG A 163 12.59 -7.20 -13.04
N GLN A 164 13.25 -8.33 -13.30
CA GLN A 164 13.11 -9.53 -12.45
C GLN A 164 13.66 -9.31 -11.04
N ALA A 165 14.78 -8.60 -10.89
CA ALA A 165 15.35 -8.27 -9.59
C ALA A 165 14.41 -7.35 -8.80
N GLU A 166 13.90 -6.29 -9.42
CA GLU A 166 12.92 -5.36 -8.85
C GLU A 166 11.62 -6.09 -8.45
N GLU A 167 11.14 -7.03 -9.29
CA GLU A 167 9.95 -7.83 -8.97
C GLU A 167 10.19 -8.80 -7.80
N ARG A 168 11.37 -9.41 -7.72
CA ARG A 168 11.74 -10.26 -6.57
C ARG A 168 11.83 -9.45 -5.29
N GLU A 169 12.47 -8.29 -5.34
CA GLU A 169 12.57 -7.38 -4.19
C GLU A 169 11.18 -6.89 -3.76
N ALA A 170 10.31 -6.55 -4.71
CA ALA A 170 8.93 -6.18 -4.41
C ALA A 170 8.15 -7.33 -3.75
N ARG A 171 8.28 -8.57 -4.25
CA ARG A 171 7.64 -9.75 -3.66
C ARG A 171 8.18 -10.04 -2.26
N GLU A 172 9.49 -9.95 -2.05
CA GLU A 172 10.10 -10.12 -0.73
C GLU A 172 9.65 -9.02 0.25
N ALA A 173 9.53 -7.77 -0.21
CA ALA A 173 9.05 -6.67 0.60
C ALA A 173 7.58 -6.87 1.02
N VAL A 174 6.72 -7.37 0.13
CA VAL A 174 5.33 -7.72 0.45
C VAL A 174 5.30 -8.85 1.49
N LEU A 175 6.04 -9.94 1.28
CA LEU A 175 6.10 -11.05 2.25
C LEU A 175 6.63 -10.62 3.62
N ARG A 176 7.61 -9.70 3.67
CA ARG A 176 8.11 -9.13 4.93
C ARG A 176 7.04 -8.33 5.65
N ARG A 177 6.30 -7.48 4.92
CA ARG A 177 5.18 -6.70 5.51
C ARG A 177 4.08 -7.61 6.04
N GLU A 178 3.67 -8.62 5.26
CA GLU A 178 2.67 -9.61 5.72
C GLU A 178 3.16 -10.36 6.97
N ALA A 179 4.43 -10.76 7.01
CA ALA A 179 5.02 -11.42 8.17
C ALA A 179 5.08 -10.52 9.41
N GLU A 180 5.39 -9.23 9.24
CA GLU A 180 5.36 -8.24 10.32
C GLU A 180 3.93 -8.00 10.82
N GLU A 181 2.94 -7.84 9.93
CA GLU A 181 1.53 -7.70 10.31
C GLU A 181 1.02 -8.93 11.08
N LEU A 182 1.35 -10.13 10.63
CA LEU A 182 1.01 -11.36 11.35
C LEU A 182 1.66 -11.45 12.72
N ARG A 183 2.92 -10.99 12.85
CA ARG A 183 3.61 -10.92 14.15
C ARG A 183 2.95 -9.92 15.08
N MET A 184 2.64 -8.72 14.61
CA MET A 184 1.94 -7.70 15.40
C MET A 184 0.57 -8.20 15.87
N GLN A 185 -0.20 -8.86 15.00
CA GLN A 185 -1.47 -9.47 15.38
C GLN A 185 -1.31 -10.60 16.39
N ALA A 186 -0.27 -11.42 16.26
CA ALA A 186 0.01 -12.48 17.22
C ALA A 186 0.38 -11.92 18.59
N GLU A 187 1.23 -10.90 18.64
CA GLU A 187 1.64 -10.21 19.86
C GLU A 187 0.46 -9.50 20.53
N GLU A 188 -0.41 -8.82 19.76
CA GLU A 188 -1.62 -8.20 20.28
C GLU A 188 -2.58 -9.23 20.90
N ARG A 189 -2.80 -10.36 20.22
CA ARG A 189 -3.62 -11.47 20.75
C ARG A 189 -3.01 -12.07 22.02
N GLU A 190 -1.70 -12.27 22.03
CA GLU A 190 -1.00 -12.79 23.21
C GLU A 190 -1.12 -11.81 24.38
N ALA A 191 -0.96 -10.50 24.13
CA ALA A 191 -1.14 -9.46 25.13
C ALA A 191 -2.58 -9.43 25.67
N GLU A 192 -3.60 -9.53 24.80
CA GLU A 192 -4.99 -9.58 25.22
C GLU A 192 -5.28 -10.81 26.09
N VAL A 193 -4.83 -11.99 25.65
CA VAL A 193 -4.97 -13.24 26.43
C VAL A 193 -4.24 -13.11 27.76
N LYS A 194 -3.04 -12.52 27.78
CA LYS A 194 -2.27 -12.30 29.00
C LYS A 194 -3.04 -11.42 29.98
N VAL A 195 -3.56 -10.28 29.54
CA VAL A 195 -4.39 -9.39 30.36
C VAL A 195 -5.61 -10.13 30.92
N ARG A 196 -6.33 -10.88 30.07
CA ARG A 196 -7.53 -11.63 30.50
C ARG A 196 -7.23 -12.82 31.40
N SER A 197 -6.02 -13.38 31.29
CA SER A 197 -5.55 -14.50 32.12
C SER A 197 -5.04 -14.06 33.49
N GLN A 198 -4.75 -12.76 33.67
CA GLN A 198 -4.33 -12.25 34.97
C GLN A 198 -5.46 -12.38 36.01
N PRO A 199 -5.10 -12.63 37.28
CA PRO A 199 -6.05 -12.56 38.38
C PRO A 199 -6.76 -11.20 38.43
N THR A 200 -8.00 -11.20 38.87
CA THR A 200 -8.83 -9.99 38.99
C THR A 200 -8.66 -9.33 40.35
N THR A 201 -8.88 -8.02 40.39
CA THR A 201 -9.13 -7.28 41.65
C THR A 201 -10.56 -7.56 42.14
N LEU A 202 -10.89 -7.18 43.37
CA LEU A 202 -12.25 -7.38 43.90
C LEU A 202 -13.31 -6.66 43.04
N GLU A 203 -13.03 -5.45 42.54
CA GLU A 203 -13.95 -4.68 41.70
C GLU A 203 -14.16 -5.36 40.33
N GLU A 204 -13.05 -5.78 39.71
CA GLU A 204 -13.06 -6.50 38.44
C GLU A 204 -13.83 -7.82 38.57
N LEU A 205 -13.67 -8.54 39.69
CA LEU A 205 -14.41 -9.77 40.00
C LEU A 205 -15.91 -9.51 40.11
N ILE A 206 -16.34 -8.57 40.96
CA ILE A 206 -17.76 -8.27 41.19
C ILE A 206 -18.45 -7.86 39.89
N LYS A 207 -17.81 -6.98 39.12
CA LYS A 207 -18.30 -6.58 37.80
C LYS A 207 -18.35 -7.76 36.83
N GLY A 208 -17.29 -8.57 36.79
CA GLY A 208 -17.22 -9.77 35.97
C GLY A 208 -18.33 -10.77 36.26
N CYS A 209 -18.61 -11.03 37.54
CA CYS A 209 -19.69 -11.90 37.99
C CYS A 209 -21.07 -11.34 37.62
N HIS A 210 -21.28 -10.03 37.80
CA HIS A 210 -22.53 -9.38 37.41
C HIS A 210 -22.79 -9.51 35.90
N ASP A 211 -21.81 -9.18 35.07
CA ASP A 211 -21.94 -9.21 33.62
C ASP A 211 -22.02 -10.65 33.06
N SER A 212 -21.39 -11.62 33.74
CA SER A 212 -21.30 -13.01 33.29
C SER A 212 -22.45 -13.89 33.74
N PHE A 213 -22.97 -13.66 34.94
CA PHE A 213 -23.94 -14.56 35.58
C PHE A 213 -25.25 -13.87 35.91
N SER A 214 -25.22 -12.74 36.63
CA SER A 214 -26.44 -12.09 37.12
C SER A 214 -27.25 -11.43 36.01
N ARG A 215 -26.59 -10.67 35.12
CA ARG A 215 -27.24 -9.96 34.01
C ARG A 215 -27.85 -10.87 32.95
N PRO A 216 -27.19 -11.97 32.50
CA PRO A 216 -27.78 -12.90 31.55
C PRO A 216 -28.73 -13.94 32.19
N LEU A 217 -28.95 -13.89 33.51
CA LEU A 217 -29.80 -14.85 34.22
C LEU A 217 -31.22 -14.87 33.65
N GLN A 218 -31.72 -16.07 33.33
CA GLN A 218 -33.07 -16.25 32.82
C GLN A 218 -33.81 -17.32 33.61
N VAL A 219 -35.02 -16.98 34.05
CA VAL A 219 -35.93 -17.95 34.66
C VAL A 219 -36.76 -18.60 33.56
N GLY A 220 -36.95 -19.92 33.65
CA GLY A 220 -37.77 -20.68 32.73
C GLY A 220 -39.26 -20.43 32.90
N THR A 221 -40.09 -21.08 32.08
CA THR A 221 -41.54 -21.00 32.22
C THR A 221 -42.00 -21.78 33.46
N PRO A 222 -42.94 -21.26 34.26
CA PRO A 222 -43.45 -21.96 35.44
C PRO A 222 -43.97 -23.38 35.17
N SER A 223 -44.44 -23.64 33.94
CA SER A 223 -44.89 -24.96 33.48
C SER A 223 -43.81 -26.05 33.53
N ARG A 224 -42.53 -25.67 33.47
CA ARG A 224 -41.37 -26.56 33.51
C ARG A 224 -40.72 -26.65 34.89
N SER A 225 -41.26 -25.91 35.87
CA SER A 225 -40.78 -25.95 37.26
C SER A 225 -40.89 -27.37 37.83
N THR A 226 -39.95 -27.74 38.69
CA THR A 226 -40.03 -28.96 39.50
C THR A 226 -41.35 -28.96 40.27
N LYS A 227 -42.23 -29.92 39.93
CA LYS A 227 -43.47 -30.16 40.65
C LYS A 227 -43.21 -31.25 41.68
N GLY A 228 -43.22 -30.87 42.95
CA GLY A 228 -43.07 -31.78 44.08
C GLY A 228 -44.00 -31.36 45.20
N SER A 229 -44.57 -32.33 45.92
CA SER A 229 -45.20 -32.06 47.20
C SER A 229 -44.09 -31.88 48.22
N ILE A 230 -43.94 -30.67 48.78
CA ILE A 230 -42.99 -30.42 49.85
C ILE A 230 -43.54 -31.15 51.09
N PRO A 231 -42.90 -32.22 51.59
CA PRO A 231 -43.38 -32.91 52.76
C PRO A 231 -43.34 -31.96 53.96
N PRO A 232 -44.24 -32.13 54.94
CA PRO A 232 -44.22 -31.30 56.15
C PRO A 232 -42.82 -31.38 56.78
N PRO A 233 -42.23 -30.23 57.12
CA PRO A 233 -40.87 -30.15 57.67
C PRO A 233 -40.83 -30.78 59.05
N THR A 234 -40.67 -32.10 59.10
CA THR A 234 -40.72 -32.90 60.32
C THR A 234 -39.38 -32.74 61.03
N GLY A 235 -39.38 -32.20 62.26
CA GLY A 235 -38.17 -31.99 63.05
C GLY A 235 -37.31 -30.78 62.66
N LYS A 236 -37.81 -29.87 61.83
CA LYS A 236 -37.13 -28.61 61.48
C LYS A 236 -37.88 -27.41 62.08
N TYR A 237 -37.14 -26.42 62.59
CA TYR A 237 -37.74 -25.15 63.02
C TYR A 237 -38.20 -24.37 61.79
N CYS A 238 -39.52 -24.20 61.65
CA CYS A 238 -40.11 -23.43 60.58
C CYS A 238 -40.70 -22.12 61.12
N PRO A 239 -40.18 -20.95 60.70
CA PRO A 239 -40.72 -19.67 61.11
C PRO A 239 -42.20 -19.54 60.73
N THR A 240 -43.05 -19.11 61.67
CA THR A 240 -44.48 -18.88 61.42
C THR A 240 -44.75 -17.54 60.73
N SER A 241 -43.78 -16.63 60.74
CA SER A 241 -43.86 -15.33 60.08
C SER A 241 -42.50 -14.92 59.52
N LEU A 242 -42.49 -14.40 58.29
CA LEU A 242 -41.33 -13.73 57.71
C LEU A 242 -41.51 -12.22 57.92
N ARG A 243 -40.51 -11.57 58.53
CA ARG A 243 -40.50 -10.12 58.73
C ARG A 243 -39.52 -9.48 57.76
N HIS A 244 -39.88 -8.31 57.25
CA HIS A 244 -38.97 -7.52 56.44
C HIS A 244 -37.76 -7.10 57.29
N TRP A 245 -36.56 -7.39 56.79
CA TRP A 245 -35.32 -7.00 57.44
C TRP A 245 -34.94 -5.58 57.01
N SER A 246 -35.52 -4.58 57.69
CA SER A 246 -35.39 -3.17 57.31
C SER A 246 -33.96 -2.62 57.37
N SER A 247 -33.10 -3.14 58.25
CA SER A 247 -31.70 -2.73 58.37
C SER A 247 -30.76 -3.45 57.40
N CYS A 248 -31.24 -4.46 56.66
CA CYS A 248 -30.42 -5.28 55.78
C CYS A 248 -29.61 -4.47 54.76
N PRO A 249 -30.19 -3.50 54.02
CA PRO A 249 -29.42 -2.73 53.03
C PRO A 249 -28.26 -1.95 53.65
N VAL A 250 -28.47 -1.37 54.83
CA VAL A 250 -27.44 -0.59 55.54
C VAL A 250 -26.33 -1.52 56.04
N GLN A 251 -26.68 -2.65 56.65
CA GLN A 251 -25.70 -3.62 57.14
C GLN A 251 -24.89 -4.25 56.00
N LEU A 252 -25.53 -4.56 54.87
CA LEU A 252 -24.84 -5.07 53.68
C LEU A 252 -23.85 -4.04 53.12
N GLN A 253 -24.24 -2.76 53.10
CA GLN A 253 -23.38 -1.67 52.65
C GLN A 253 -22.15 -1.51 53.57
N GLU A 254 -22.35 -1.51 54.89
CA GLU A 254 -21.27 -1.44 55.88
C GLU A 254 -20.28 -2.60 55.73
N ILE A 255 -20.78 -3.82 55.55
CA ILE A 255 -19.95 -5.01 55.29
C ILE A 255 -19.18 -4.84 53.98
N TYR A 256 -19.85 -4.41 52.91
CA TYR A 256 -19.22 -4.20 51.61
C TYR A 256 -18.10 -3.16 51.68
N GLU A 257 -18.33 -2.02 52.34
CA GLU A 257 -17.33 -0.97 52.52
C GLU A 257 -16.13 -1.44 53.36
N SER A 258 -16.39 -2.22 54.42
CA SER A 258 -15.34 -2.84 55.23
C SER A 258 -14.48 -3.81 54.41
N VAL A 259 -15.10 -4.75 53.69
CA VAL A 259 -14.40 -5.70 52.81
C VAL A 259 -13.61 -4.97 51.71
N SER A 260 -14.21 -3.93 51.12
CA SER A 260 -13.55 -3.11 50.10
C SER A 260 -12.34 -2.38 50.67
N THR A 261 -12.37 -1.93 51.92
CA THR A 261 -11.22 -1.27 52.57
C THR A 261 -10.01 -2.22 52.65
N TYR A 262 -10.23 -3.50 52.96
CA TYR A 262 -9.15 -4.48 53.06
C TYR A 262 -8.63 -4.96 51.70
N LEU A 263 -9.54 -5.18 50.73
CA LEU A 263 -9.21 -5.78 49.44
C LEU A 263 -8.98 -4.75 48.31
N GLN A 264 -9.28 -3.47 48.55
CA GLN A 264 -9.08 -2.35 47.63
C GLN A 264 -8.53 -1.10 48.37
N PRO A 265 -7.31 -1.16 48.91
CA PRO A 265 -6.74 -0.04 49.66
C PRO A 265 -6.52 1.19 48.77
N ALA A 266 -7.00 2.35 49.21
CA ALA A 266 -6.88 3.61 48.47
C ALA A 266 -5.40 4.00 48.24
N GLY A 267 -5.03 4.27 46.99
CA GLY A 267 -3.71 4.81 46.62
C GLY A 267 -2.62 3.78 46.31
N LYS A 268 -2.93 2.48 46.26
CA LYS A 268 -2.04 1.42 45.73
C LYS A 268 -2.73 0.68 44.59
N ASP A 269 -1.94 -0.01 43.77
CA ASP A 269 -2.49 -1.00 42.83
C ASP A 269 -3.27 -2.04 43.64
N ALA A 270 -4.57 -2.16 43.35
CA ALA A 270 -5.43 -3.10 44.05
C ALA A 270 -4.90 -4.53 43.83
N PRO A 271 -4.82 -5.35 44.89
CA PRO A 271 -4.24 -6.68 44.79
C PRO A 271 -5.10 -7.55 43.87
N ARG A 272 -4.44 -8.18 42.90
CA ARG A 272 -5.04 -9.10 41.93
C ARG A 272 -5.05 -10.52 42.53
N LEU A 273 -6.07 -10.82 43.32
CA LEU A 273 -6.15 -12.05 44.13
C LEU A 273 -7.15 -13.07 43.60
N PHE A 274 -8.07 -12.65 42.74
CA PHE A 274 -9.24 -13.46 42.39
C PHE A 274 -9.14 -14.09 41.01
N THR A 275 -10.06 -15.01 40.71
CA THR A 275 -10.09 -15.73 39.44
C THR A 275 -10.02 -14.80 38.22
N SER A 276 -9.37 -15.24 37.15
CA SER A 276 -9.16 -14.39 35.97
C SER A 276 -10.44 -14.18 35.16
N LEU A 277 -10.52 -13.07 34.42
CA LEU A 277 -11.64 -12.81 33.50
C LEU A 277 -11.79 -13.91 32.45
N LEU A 278 -10.70 -14.55 32.03
CA LEU A 278 -10.74 -15.69 31.13
C LEU A 278 -11.52 -16.86 31.75
N VAL A 279 -11.25 -17.19 33.02
CA VAL A 279 -11.95 -18.28 33.74
C VAL A 279 -13.43 -17.96 33.94
N LEU A 280 -13.78 -16.72 34.33
CA LEU A 280 -15.18 -16.30 34.44
C LEU A 280 -15.94 -16.42 33.12
N ASN A 281 -15.30 -16.07 32.01
CA ASN A 281 -15.90 -16.21 30.68
C ASN A 281 -16.11 -17.68 30.29
N GLU A 282 -15.20 -18.58 30.65
CA GLU A 282 -15.39 -20.02 30.43
C GLU A 282 -16.53 -20.59 31.29
N LEU A 283 -16.64 -20.18 32.55
CA LEU A 283 -17.78 -20.54 33.41
C LEU A 283 -19.09 -20.01 32.82
N ARG A 284 -19.13 -18.74 32.40
CA ARG A 284 -20.27 -18.14 31.69
C ARG A 284 -20.69 -18.98 30.49
N ARG A 285 -19.74 -19.33 29.60
CA ARG A 285 -20.01 -20.11 28.40
C ARG A 285 -20.67 -21.46 28.74
N ARG A 286 -20.26 -22.09 29.84
CA ARG A 286 -20.81 -23.38 30.28
C ARG A 286 -22.20 -23.26 30.92
N TYR A 287 -22.47 -22.17 31.64
CA TYR A 287 -23.60 -22.11 32.56
C TYR A 287 -24.66 -21.06 32.22
N SER A 288 -24.30 -19.94 31.60
CA SER A 288 -25.22 -18.81 31.34
C SER A 288 -26.23 -19.05 30.21
N SER A 289 -26.17 -20.20 29.53
CA SER A 289 -27.15 -20.57 28.49
C SER A 289 -28.39 -21.29 29.03
N ARG A 290 -28.38 -21.71 30.30
CA ARG A 290 -29.46 -22.50 30.90
C ARG A 290 -30.47 -21.60 31.60
N LYS A 291 -31.75 -21.76 31.25
CA LYS A 291 -32.85 -21.15 32.00
C LYS A 291 -33.05 -21.93 33.30
N LEU A 292 -33.22 -21.23 34.42
CA LEU A 292 -33.55 -21.86 35.70
C LEU A 292 -34.95 -22.49 35.63
N GLN A 293 -35.02 -23.81 35.58
CA GLN A 293 -36.27 -24.56 35.41
C GLN A 293 -36.51 -25.60 36.51
N SER A 294 -35.51 -25.91 37.31
CA SER A 294 -35.62 -26.84 38.42
C SER A 294 -34.83 -26.35 39.63
N GLU A 295 -35.14 -26.88 40.80
CA GLU A 295 -34.35 -26.65 42.03
C GLU A 295 -32.86 -26.97 41.81
N LYS A 296 -32.57 -28.04 41.05
CA LYS A 296 -31.20 -28.42 40.72
C LYS A 296 -30.48 -27.42 39.82
N ASP A 297 -31.21 -26.72 38.94
CA ASP A 297 -30.62 -25.64 38.14
C ASP A 297 -30.28 -24.43 39.02
N LEU A 298 -31.15 -24.12 39.99
CA LEU A 298 -30.92 -23.04 40.95
C LEU A 298 -29.73 -23.36 41.87
N GLU A 299 -29.70 -24.54 42.48
CA GLU A 299 -28.59 -25.01 43.32
C GLU A 299 -27.25 -24.90 42.56
N HIS A 300 -27.24 -25.32 41.30
CA HIS A 300 -26.03 -25.27 40.49
C HIS A 300 -25.58 -23.83 40.18
N TYR A 301 -26.54 -22.92 39.93
CA TYR A 301 -26.27 -21.50 39.74
C TYR A 301 -25.72 -20.87 41.02
N GLU A 302 -26.39 -21.07 42.16
CA GLU A 302 -26.00 -20.51 43.45
C GLU A 302 -24.57 -20.92 43.81
N ARG A 303 -24.27 -22.21 43.68
CA ARG A 303 -22.92 -22.72 43.94
C ARG A 303 -21.85 -22.08 43.04
N THR A 304 -22.06 -22.15 41.73
CA THR A 304 -21.02 -21.82 40.75
C THR A 304 -20.84 -20.32 40.53
N ALA A 305 -21.94 -19.54 40.59
CA ALA A 305 -21.94 -18.12 40.27
C ALA A 305 -21.87 -17.21 41.51
N VAL A 306 -22.12 -17.76 42.70
CA VAL A 306 -22.17 -16.96 43.94
C VAL A 306 -21.28 -17.57 45.01
N GLU A 307 -21.59 -18.79 45.50
CA GLU A 307 -20.93 -19.35 46.68
C GLU A 307 -19.44 -19.57 46.49
N ASP A 308 -19.01 -20.14 45.36
CA ASP A 308 -17.60 -20.40 45.08
C ASP A 308 -16.79 -19.08 45.10
N HIS A 309 -17.33 -18.00 44.51
CA HIS A 309 -16.66 -16.68 44.50
C HIS A 309 -16.68 -15.99 45.87
N VAL A 310 -17.76 -16.15 46.65
CA VAL A 310 -17.82 -15.66 48.04
C VAL A 310 -16.82 -16.41 48.91
N HIS A 311 -16.68 -17.71 48.71
CA HIS A 311 -15.69 -18.53 49.40
C HIS A 311 -14.27 -18.04 49.11
N ASP A 312 -13.94 -17.74 47.85
CA ASP A 312 -12.64 -17.17 47.47
C ASP A 312 -12.39 -15.81 48.17
N ILE A 313 -13.40 -14.93 48.22
CA ILE A 313 -13.31 -13.64 48.91
C ILE A 313 -13.03 -13.84 50.41
N ILE A 314 -13.77 -14.72 51.08
CA ILE A 314 -13.57 -15.02 52.49
C ILE A 314 -12.19 -15.63 52.72
N ALA A 315 -11.75 -16.54 51.84
CA ALA A 315 -10.44 -17.18 51.95
C ALA A 315 -9.28 -16.16 51.83
N GLU A 316 -9.40 -15.16 50.96
CA GLU A 316 -8.41 -14.07 50.87
C GLU A 316 -8.48 -13.14 52.09
N LEU A 317 -9.67 -12.81 52.59
CA LEU A 317 -9.82 -12.01 53.82
C LEU A 317 -9.18 -12.70 55.04
N CYS A 318 -9.37 -14.01 55.19
CA CYS A 318 -8.75 -14.77 56.29
C CYS A 318 -7.21 -14.76 56.29
N LYS A 319 -6.57 -14.35 55.20
CA LYS A 319 -5.10 -14.20 55.14
C LYS A 319 -4.63 -12.84 55.66
N ILE A 320 -5.52 -11.87 55.80
CA ILE A 320 -5.21 -10.52 56.26
C ILE A 320 -5.38 -10.47 57.80
N PRO A 321 -4.31 -10.16 58.56
CA PRO A 321 -4.45 -9.92 59.99
C PRO A 321 -5.39 -8.73 60.25
N ASP A 322 -6.29 -8.86 61.23
CA ASP A 322 -7.26 -7.83 61.64
C ASP A 322 -8.41 -7.54 60.65
N ALA A 323 -8.64 -8.40 59.65
CA ALA A 323 -9.78 -8.35 58.73
C ALA A 323 -11.09 -8.92 59.28
#